data_AF-A0A1G7LTY1-F1
#
_entry.id   AF-A0A1G7LTY1-F1
#
_cell.length_a   1.000
_cell.length_b   1.000
_cell.length_c   1.000
_cell.angle_alpha   90.00
_cell.angle_beta   90.00
_cell.angle_gamma   90.00
#
_symmetry.space_group_name_H-M   'P 1'
#
loop_
_entity.id
_entity.type
_entity.pdbx_description
1 polymer ?
#
loop_
_entity_poly.entity_id
_entity_poly.type
_entity_poly.pdbx_seq_one_letter_code
_entity_poly.pdbx_strand_id
1 'polypeptide(L)' 'MTKEFSTDESYQPNLREEDISVNWGINGNAVIRINGNPFLLFSTDEEKGFCKSISKNGMYGNQWDENKYKEEFK' A
#
# COMPACT_ATOMS: atom_id res chain seq x y z
N MET A 1 16.88 2.22 -12.49
CA MET A 1 16.35 0.86 -12.23
C MET A 1 15.01 0.93 -11.52
N THR A 2 14.86 1.66 -10.41
CA THR A 2 13.58 1.79 -9.66
C THR A 2 12.38 2.32 -10.46
N LYS A 3 12.61 3.17 -11.47
CA LYS A 3 11.55 3.79 -12.29
C LYS A 3 10.61 2.78 -12.99
N GLU A 4 11.09 1.58 -13.28
CA GLU A 4 10.25 0.54 -13.92
C GLU A 4 9.24 -0.11 -12.95
N PHE A 5 9.50 0.00 -11.64
CA PHE A 5 8.67 -0.55 -10.57
C PHE A 5 7.79 0.52 -9.93
N SER A 6 7.93 1.79 -10.29
CA SER A 6 7.14 2.90 -9.74
C SER A 6 5.93 3.23 -10.60
N THR A 7 4.82 3.60 -9.95
CA THR A 7 3.70 4.31 -10.58
C THR A 7 3.84 5.83 -10.36
N ASP A 8 2.96 6.64 -10.95
CA ASP A 8 2.91 8.08 -10.67
C ASP A 8 2.58 8.38 -9.20
N GLU A 9 1.92 7.44 -8.51
CA GLU A 9 1.60 7.55 -7.08
C GLU A 9 2.83 7.40 -6.17
N SER A 10 4.01 7.04 -6.72
CA SER A 10 5.27 7.00 -5.97
C SER A 10 5.84 8.38 -5.64
N TYR A 11 5.29 9.45 -6.22
CA TYR A 11 5.72 10.81 -5.98
C TYR A 11 4.53 11.66 -5.51
N GLN A 12 4.49 11.95 -4.21
CA GLN A 12 3.45 12.78 -3.60
C GLN A 12 4.09 14.01 -2.94
N PRO A 13 4.33 15.09 -3.73
CA PRO A 13 4.89 16.31 -3.17
C PRO A 13 3.89 16.95 -2.20
N ASN A 14 4.39 17.48 -1.10
CA ASN A 14 3.61 18.19 -0.08
C ASN A 14 2.68 17.31 0.78
N LEU A 15 2.96 16.01 0.89
CA LEU A 15 2.25 15.14 1.83
C LEU A 15 2.57 15.54 3.28
N ARG A 16 1.54 15.81 4.09
CA ARG A 16 1.68 16.14 5.52
C ARG A 16 1.39 14.90 6.36
N GLU A 17 1.89 14.88 7.59
CA GLU A 17 1.69 13.75 8.50
C GLU A 17 0.20 13.50 8.78
N GLU A 18 -0.59 14.56 8.92
CA GLU A 18 -2.05 14.49 9.13
C GLU A 18 -2.81 13.85 7.96
N ASP A 19 -2.22 13.82 6.77
CA ASP A 19 -2.79 13.17 5.59
C ASP A 19 -2.55 11.65 5.61
N ILE A 20 -1.67 11.16 6.49
CA ILE A 20 -1.28 9.75 6.61
C ILE A 20 -1.93 9.15 7.86
N SER A 21 -2.61 8.01 7.68
CA SER A 21 -3.15 7.24 8.80
C SER A 21 -2.89 5.76 8.62
N VAL A 22 -2.90 5.03 9.72
CA VAL A 22 -2.78 3.57 9.73
C VAL A 22 -4.04 2.97 10.34
N ASN A 23 -4.66 2.04 9.64
CA ASN A 23 -5.73 1.21 10.18
C ASN A 23 -5.20 -0.20 10.38
N TRP A 24 -5.25 -0.67 11.61
CA TRP A 24 -4.91 -2.03 11.98
C TRP A 24 -6.16 -2.92 11.88
N GLY A 25 -6.04 -4.01 11.14
CA GLY A 25 -7.01 -5.09 11.13
C GLY A 25 -6.85 -5.99 12.36
N ILE A 26 -7.92 -6.68 12.74
CA ILE A 26 -7.93 -7.57 13.92
C ILE A 26 -6.98 -8.77 13.78
N ASN A 27 -6.59 -9.12 12.55
CA ASN A 27 -5.73 -10.25 12.22
C ASN A 27 -4.22 -9.88 12.21
N GLY A 28 -3.87 -8.66 12.62
CA GLY A 28 -2.49 -8.15 12.54
C GLY A 28 -2.12 -7.53 11.18
N ASN A 29 -3.02 -7.60 10.21
CA ASN A 29 -2.91 -6.89 8.93
C ASN A 29 -3.01 -5.37 9.16
N ALA A 30 -2.40 -4.59 8.28
CA ALA A 30 -2.44 -3.13 8.37
C ALA A 30 -2.61 -2.49 7.00
N VAL A 31 -3.36 -1.39 6.95
CA VAL A 31 -3.43 -0.54 5.76
C VAL A 31 -2.98 0.87 6.12
N ILE A 32 -2.00 1.39 5.39
CA ILE A 32 -1.67 2.81 5.39
C ILE A 32 -2.61 3.49 4.40
N ARG A 33 -3.24 4.56 4.86
CA ARG A 33 -4.07 5.45 4.06
C ARG A 33 -3.38 6.79 3.86
N ILE A 34 -3.56 7.34 2.67
CA ILE A 34 -3.17 8.71 2.33
C ILE A 34 -4.43 9.46 1.91
N ASN A 35 -4.71 10.60 2.54
CA ASN A 35 -5.94 11.38 2.34
C ASN A 35 -7.21 10.52 2.47
N GLY A 36 -7.23 9.60 3.44
CA GLY A 36 -8.32 8.65 3.66
C GLY A 36 -8.39 7.47 2.68
N ASN A 37 -7.62 7.48 1.60
CA ASN A 37 -7.61 6.42 0.59
C ASN A 37 -6.58 5.33 0.93
N PRO A 38 -6.91 4.04 0.79
CA PRO A 38 -5.95 2.97 1.02
C PRO A 38 -4.80 3.05 0.01
N PHE A 39 -3.57 2.88 0.49
CA PHE A 39 -2.36 3.11 -0.29
C PHE A 39 -1.36 1.95 -0.22
N LEU A 40 -1.08 1.47 1.00
CA LEU A 40 -0.17 0.36 1.26
C LEU A 40 -0.85 -0.65 2.19
N LEU A 41 -0.91 -1.90 1.76
CA LEU A 41 -1.45 -3.02 2.52
C LEU A 41 -0.31 -3.92 2.97
N PHE A 42 -0.26 -4.19 4.28
CA PHE A 42 0.52 -5.26 4.88
C PHE A 42 -0.42 -6.40 5.24
N SER A 43 -0.20 -7.56 4.62
CA SER A 43 -0.88 -8.82 4.96
C SER A 43 0.15 -9.75 5.60
N THR A 44 -0.21 -10.41 6.70
CA THR A 44 0.63 -11.37 7.40
C THR A 44 0.89 -12.64 6.59
N ASP A 45 0.05 -12.90 5.58
CA ASP A 45 0.13 -14.06 4.72
C ASP A 45 1.09 -13.84 3.53
N GLU A 46 1.66 -12.64 3.42
CA GLU A 46 2.47 -12.22 2.29
C GLU A 46 3.83 -11.74 2.76
N GLU A 47 4.88 -12.18 2.06
CA GLU A 47 6.24 -11.75 2.35
C GLU A 47 6.42 -10.23 2.11
N LYS A 48 5.62 -9.67 1.19
CA LYS A 48 5.71 -8.28 0.75
C LYS A 48 4.35 -7.60 0.75
N GLY A 49 4.34 -6.33 1.13
CA GLY A 49 3.16 -5.49 1.06
C GLY A 49 2.74 -5.14 -0.37
N PHE A 50 1.48 -4.73 -0.52
CA PHE A 50 0.86 -4.32 -1.78
C PHE A 50 0.75 -2.80 -1.77
N CYS A 51 1.38 -2.13 -2.72
CA CYS A 51 1.46 -0.68 -2.72
C CYS A 51 1.00 -0.09 -4.04
N LYS A 52 0.22 0.98 -3.94
CA LYS A 52 -0.17 1.83 -5.08
C LYS A 52 1.00 2.48 -5.79
N SER A 53 2.12 2.70 -5.09
CA SER A 53 3.36 3.18 -5.69
C SER A 53 4.12 2.13 -6.52
N ILE A 54 3.68 0.86 -6.54
CA ILE A 54 4.37 -0.24 -7.21
C ILE A 54 3.62 -0.65 -8.47
N SER A 55 4.27 -0.56 -9.63
CA SER A 55 3.67 -0.82 -10.94
C SER A 55 3.62 -2.31 -11.33
N LYS A 56 4.50 -3.13 -10.75
CA LYS A 56 4.58 -4.58 -10.97
C LYS A 56 5.22 -5.28 -9.77
N ASN A 57 4.81 -6.51 -9.52
CA ASN A 57 5.38 -7.35 -8.46
C ASN A 57 6.89 -7.54 -8.66
N GLY A 58 7.67 -7.49 -7.57
CA GLY A 58 9.10 -7.70 -7.66
C GLY A 58 9.86 -7.50 -6.36
N MET A 59 11.11 -7.05 -6.47
CA MET A 59 11.99 -6.90 -5.32
C MET A 59 11.56 -5.77 -4.35
N TYR A 60 10.79 -4.79 -4.83
CA TYR A 60 10.38 -3.62 -4.05
C TYR A 60 8.98 -3.72 -3.43
N GLY A 61 8.25 -4.80 -3.71
CA GLY A 61 6.88 -4.99 -3.22
C GLY A 61 5.98 -5.64 -4.26
N ASN A 62 4.71 -5.74 -3.91
CA ASN A 62 3.64 -6.15 -4.81
C ASN A 62 2.88 -4.92 -5.32
N GLN A 63 2.37 -5.01 -6.55
CA GLN A 63 1.41 -4.07 -7.08
C GLN A 63 0.14 -4.07 -6.22
N TRP A 64 -0.53 -2.93 -6.08
CA TRP A 64 -1.81 -2.84 -5.36
C TRP A 64 -2.82 -3.92 -5.80
N ASP A 65 -3.38 -4.64 -4.84
CA ASP A 65 -4.45 -5.61 -5.05
C ASP A 65 -5.71 -5.21 -4.27
N GLU A 66 -6.69 -4.68 -5.00
CA GLU A 66 -7.96 -4.22 -4.44
C GLU A 66 -8.81 -5.36 -3.86
N ASN A 67 -8.72 -6.57 -4.44
CA ASN A 67 -9.47 -7.71 -3.93
C ASN A 67 -8.90 -8.16 -2.60
N LYS A 68 -7.56 -8.25 -2.50
CA LYS A 68 -6.90 -8.59 -1.24
C LYS A 68 -7.16 -7.56 -0.15
N TYR A 69 -7.12 -6.27 -0.48
CA TYR A 69 -7.51 -5.22 0.48
C TYR A 69 -8.95 -5.41 1.01
N LYS A 70 -9.91 -5.70 0.12
CA LYS A 70 -11.30 -5.95 0.51
C LYS A 70 -11.49 -7.24 1.31
N GLU A 71 -10.68 -8.26 1.09
CA GLU A 71 -10.72 -9.49 1.89
C GLU A 71 -10.30 -9.21 3.33
N GLU A 72 -9.29 -8.35 3.52
CA GLU A 72 -8.67 -8.08 4.82
C GLU A 72 -9.38 -6.98 5.64
N PHE A 73 -10.09 -6.05 5.00
CA PHE A 73 -10.68 -4.85 5.62
C PHE A 73 -12.18 -4.67 5.33
N LYS A 74 -12.93 -5.77 5.26
CA LYS A 74 -14.41 -5.78 5.20
C LYS A 74 -15.06 -5.28 6.49
#